data_AF-A0A2H4V9H9-F1
#
_entry.id   AF-A0A2H4V9H9-F1
#
_cell.length_a   1.000
_cell.length_b   1.000
_cell.length_c   1.000
_cell.angle_alpha   90.00
_cell.angle_beta   90.00
_cell.angle_gamma   90.00
#
_symmetry.space_group_name_H-M   'P 1'
#
loop_
_entity.id
_entity.type
_entity.pdbx_description
1 polymer ?
#
loop_
_entity_poly.entity_id
_entity_poly.type
_entity_poly.pdbx_seq_one_letter_code
_entity_poly.pdbx_strand_id
1 'polypeptide(L)' 'MEKIESNKPVSADDIFNDIKEDFPGVERVVMEDENETIFCIYAADDVLWKIFEDWMELVSSIEFNAGTNEEHYLRVIP' A
#
# COMPACT_ATOMS: atom_id res chain seq x y z
N MET A 1 -6.23 -34.43 0.16
CA MET A 1 -7.15 -33.30 -0.02
C MET A 1 -6.41 -32.08 0.47
N GLU A 2 -5.80 -31.34 -0.46
CA GLU A 2 -5.17 -30.07 -0.13
C GLU A 2 -6.26 -29.10 0.31
N LYS A 3 -6.08 -28.51 1.49
CA LYS A 3 -6.96 -27.48 2.01
C LYS A 3 -6.76 -26.27 1.11
N ILE A 4 -7.81 -25.85 0.42
CA ILE A 4 -7.85 -24.54 -0.22
C ILE A 4 -7.81 -23.55 0.94
N GLU A 5 -6.63 -22.98 1.20
CA GLU A 5 -6.49 -21.91 2.18
C GLU A 5 -7.45 -20.80 1.73
N SER A 6 -8.48 -20.59 2.54
CA SER A 6 -9.48 -19.58 2.29
C SER A 6 -8.76 -18.24 2.24
N ASN A 7 -8.79 -17.61 1.07
CA ASN A 7 -8.27 -16.26 0.82
C ASN A 7 -8.89 -15.33 1.87
N LYS A 8 -8.18 -15.11 2.99
CA LYS A 8 -8.66 -14.17 3.99
C LYS A 8 -8.62 -12.78 3.34
N PRO A 9 -9.67 -11.97 3.47
CA PRO A 9 -9.58 -10.58 3.05
C PRO A 9 -8.41 -9.95 3.82
N VAL A 10 -7.45 -9.44 3.07
CA VAL A 10 -6.29 -8.74 3.63
C VAL A 10 -6.79 -7.39 4.13
N SER A 11 -6.56 -7.08 5.41
CA SER A 11 -7.01 -5.82 5.99
C SER A 11 -5.97 -4.71 5.81
N ALA A 12 -6.41 -3.45 5.92
CA ALA A 12 -5.50 -2.30 5.95
C ALA A 12 -4.44 -2.43 7.05
N ASP A 13 -4.82 -3.00 8.21
CA ASP A 13 -3.92 -3.17 9.35
C ASP A 13 -2.85 -4.23 9.07
N ASP A 14 -3.21 -5.33 8.39
CA ASP A 14 -2.26 -6.36 8.00
C ASP A 14 -1.22 -5.78 7.02
N ILE A 15 -1.69 -5.05 6.00
CA ILE A 15 -0.82 -4.38 5.02
C ILE A 15 0.06 -3.36 5.73
N PHE A 16 -0.53 -2.48 6.54
CA PHE A 16 0.21 -1.45 7.26
C PHE A 16 1.32 -2.03 8.13
N ASN A 17 1.04 -3.08 8.90
CA ASN A 17 2.04 -3.72 9.75
C ASN A 17 3.20 -4.29 8.92
N ASP A 18 2.90 -4.92 7.78
CA ASP A 18 3.90 -5.49 6.85
C ASP A 18 4.82 -4.40 6.28
N ILE A 19 4.26 -3.38 5.61
CA ILE A 19 5.11 -2.32 5.02
C ILE A 19 5.83 -1.50 6.10
N LYS A 20 5.27 -1.35 7.31
CA LYS A 20 5.91 -0.57 8.38
C LYS A 20 7.19 -1.21 8.92
N GLU A 21 7.40 -2.51 8.73
CA GLU A 21 8.67 -3.17 9.06
C GLU A 21 9.82 -2.65 8.18
N ASP A 22 9.56 -2.46 6.87
CA ASP A 22 10.55 -1.98 5.90
C ASP A 22 10.59 -0.44 5.77
N PHE A 23 9.45 0.20 6.03
CA PHE A 23 9.25 1.64 5.90
C PHE A 23 8.61 2.23 7.18
N PRO A 24 9.41 2.43 8.25
CA PRO A 24 8.90 2.93 9.55
C PRO A 24 8.17 4.28 9.49
N GLY A 25 8.47 5.08 8.47
CA GLY A 25 7.87 6.39 8.23
C GLY A 25 6.47 6.37 7.63
N VAL A 26 5.90 5.18 7.35
CA VAL A 26 4.50 5.08 6.93
C VAL A 26 3.56 5.45 8.06
N GLU A 27 2.61 6.34 7.77
CA GLU A 27 1.70 6.92 8.75
C GLU A 27 0.39 6.11 8.83
N ARG A 28 -0.18 5.78 7.67
CA ARG A 28 -1.41 4.98 7.57
C ARG A 28 -1.57 4.31 6.21
N VAL A 29 -2.35 3.23 6.18
CA VAL A 29 -2.85 2.59 4.96
C VAL A 29 -4.39 2.66 4.96
N VAL A 30 -4.99 2.90 3.80
CA VAL A 30 -6.44 2.91 3.61
C VAL A 30 -6.80 1.98 2.46
N MET A 31 -7.76 1.07 2.67
CA MET A 31 -8.32 0.29 1.57
C MET A 31 -9.21 1.18 0.69
N GLU A 32 -8.95 1.19 -0.60
CA GLU A 32 -9.83 1.75 -1.62
C GLU A 32 -10.86 0.70 -2.07
N ASP A 33 -10.41 -0.55 -2.30
CA ASP A 33 -11.26 -1.70 -2.61
C ASP A 33 -10.74 -2.97 -1.93
N GLU A 34 -11.54 -3.55 -1.03
CA GLU A 34 -11.19 -4.79 -0.30
C GLU A 34 -11.28 -6.06 -1.16
N ASN A 35 -12.08 -6.05 -2.24
CA ASN A 35 -12.20 -7.21 -3.13
C ASN A 35 -11.03 -7.30 -4.10
N GLU A 36 -10.54 -6.15 -4.55
CA GLU A 36 -9.41 -6.04 -5.49
C GLU A 36 -8.07 -5.76 -4.78
N THR A 37 -8.07 -5.63 -3.44
CA THR A 37 -6.89 -5.31 -2.62
C THR A 37 -6.19 -4.03 -3.10
N ILE A 38 -6.96 -3.00 -3.44
CA ILE A 38 -6.43 -1.70 -3.83
C ILE A 38 -6.32 -0.86 -2.56
N PHE A 39 -5.16 -0.25 -2.33
CA PHE A 39 -4.91 0.53 -1.12
C PHE A 39 -4.06 1.77 -1.37
N CYS A 40 -4.18 2.71 -0.44
CA CYS A 40 -3.44 3.96 -0.42
C CYS A 40 -2.49 4.01 0.78
N ILE A 41 -1.21 4.27 0.54
CA ILE A 41 -0.18 4.46 1.56
C ILE A 41 0.06 5.95 1.75
N TYR A 42 -0.09 6.44 2.98
CA TYR A 42 0.19 7.81 3.35
C TYR A 42 1.47 7.88 4.19
N ALA A 43 2.37 8.77 3.80
CA ALA A 43 3.64 9.03 4.47
C ALA A 43 4.21 10.38 3.98
N ALA A 44 5.33 10.80 4.55
CA ALA A 44 6.11 11.91 4.00
C ALA A 44 6.65 11.58 2.59
N ASP A 45 6.84 12.61 1.76
CA ASP A 45 7.21 12.47 0.34
C ASP A 45 8.49 11.65 0.12
N ASP A 46 9.48 11.75 1.02
CA ASP A 46 10.72 10.98 0.97
C ASP A 46 10.48 9.49 1.18
N VAL A 47 9.58 9.14 2.10
CA VAL A 47 9.17 7.75 2.36
C VAL A 47 8.35 7.21 1.19
N LEU A 48 7.37 7.99 0.71
CA LEU A 48 6.57 7.61 -0.46
C LEU A 48 7.45 7.41 -1.71
N TRP A 49 8.43 8.29 -1.93
CA TRP A 49 9.35 8.14 -3.05
C TRP A 49 10.18 6.86 -2.94
N LYS A 50 10.69 6.55 -1.74
CA LYS A 50 11.43 5.31 -1.50
C LYS A 50 10.57 4.06 -1.76
N ILE A 51 9.33 4.04 -1.27
CA ILE A 51 8.41 2.91 -1.51
C ILE A 51 8.15 2.77 -3.01
N PHE A 52 7.93 3.88 -3.73
CA PHE A 52 7.73 3.86 -5.17
C PHE A 52 8.92 3.23 -5.90
N GLU A 53 10.14 3.66 -5.61
CA GLU A 53 11.36 3.11 -6.22
C GLU A 53 11.53 1.61 -5.94
N ASP A 54 11.24 1.19 -4.70
CA ASP A 54 11.39 -0.20 -4.29
C ASP A 54 10.31 -1.12 -4.90
N TRP A 55 9.09 -0.60 -5.15
CA TRP A 55 7.92 -1.41 -5.52
C TRP A 55 7.48 -1.29 -6.97
N MET A 56 7.96 -0.30 -7.74
CA MET A 56 7.48 -0.04 -9.11
C MET A 56 7.60 -1.21 -10.10
N GLU A 57 8.47 -2.20 -9.81
CA GLU A 57 8.59 -3.44 -10.60
C GLU A 57 7.95 -4.67 -9.92
N LEU A 58 7.49 -4.53 -8.68
CA LEU A 58 6.97 -5.62 -7.84
C LEU A 58 5.45 -5.72 -7.82
N VAL A 59 4.76 -4.62 -8.14
CA VAL A 59 3.30 -4.53 -8.12
C VAL A 59 2.74 -4.28 -9.52
N SER A 60 1.48 -4.65 -9.74
CA SER A 60 0.78 -4.41 -11.00
C SER A 60 0.68 -2.93 -11.37
N SER A 61 0.43 -2.04 -10.39
CA SER A 61 0.45 -0.59 -10.58
C SER A 61 0.76 0.15 -9.29
N ILE A 62 1.50 1.25 -9.40
CA ILE A 62 1.77 2.17 -8.32
C ILE A 62 1.75 3.62 -8.83
N GLU A 63 0.99 4.48 -8.18
CA GLU A 63 0.78 5.87 -8.62
C GLU A 63 0.99 6.85 -7.46
N PHE A 64 1.87 7.84 -7.67
CA PHE A 64 2.10 8.93 -6.73
C PHE A 64 1.08 10.05 -6.93
N ASN A 65 0.22 10.24 -5.92
CA ASN A 65 -0.82 11.25 -5.93
C ASN A 65 -0.40 12.43 -5.05
N ALA A 66 -0.20 13.59 -5.68
CA ALA A 66 0.21 14.84 -5.02
C ALA A 66 -0.62 16.03 -5.49
N GLY A 67 -1.92 15.99 -5.18
CA GLY A 67 -2.85 17.07 -5.44
C GLY A 67 -2.51 18.35 -4.65
N THR A 68 -2.88 19.51 -5.18
CA THR A 68 -2.64 20.79 -4.48
C THR A 68 -3.51 20.88 -3.22
N ASN A 69 -2.87 21.03 -2.05
CA ASN A 69 -3.51 21.04 -0.72
C ASN A 69 -4.17 19.71 -0.30
N GLU A 70 -3.78 18.59 -0.92
CA GLU A 70 -4.22 17.25 -0.53
C GLU A 70 -3.06 16.52 0.15
N GLU A 71 -3.36 15.59 1.06
CA GLU A 71 -2.34 14.69 1.58
C GLU A 71 -1.78 13.85 0.43
N HIS A 72 -0.46 13.75 0.34
CA HIS A 72 0.17 12.92 -0.67
C HIS A 72 0.08 11.44 -0.27
N TYR A 73 -0.07 10.57 -1.28
CA TYR A 73 -0.13 9.14 -1.07
C TYR A 73 0.29 8.36 -2.31
N LEU A 74 0.65 7.10 -2.09
CA LEU A 74 0.78 6.11 -3.15
C LEU A 74 -0.49 5.29 -3.25
N ARG A 75 -1.09 5.21 -4.44
CA ARG A 75 -2.14 4.24 -4.74
C ARG A 75 -1.49 2.99 -5.32
N VAL A 76 -1.78 1.83 -4.73
CA VAL A 76 -1.14 0.55 -5.08
C VAL A 76 -2.20 -0.46 -5.52
N ILE A 77 -1.92 -1.11 -6.64
CA ILE A 77 -2.58 -2.32 -7.10
C ILE A 77 -1.51 -3.42 -7.11
N PRO A 78 -1.57 -4.41 -6.19
CA PRO A 78 -0.61 -5.51 -6.11
C PRO A 78 -0.39 -6.26 -7.42
#